data_AF-A0A7C5USX0-F1
#
_entry.id   AF-A0A7C5USX0-F1
#
_cell.length_a   1.000
_cell.length_b   1.000
_cell.length_c   1.000
_cell.angle_alpha   90.00
_cell.angle_beta   90.00
_cell.angle_gamma   90.00
#
_symmetry.space_group_name_H-M   'P 1'
#
loop_
_entity.id
_entity.type
_entity.pdbx_description
1 polymer ?
#
loop_
_entity_poly.entity_id
_entity_poly.type
_entity_poly.pdbx_seq_one_letter_code
_entity_poly.pdbx_strand_id
1 'polypeptide(L)'
;MVSLSPSVTETLVELGLEDEIIGVTPWCKTYLRKPEEKEIAGTYMYIPIDKLKKLNPDIVFLQSSVHDKVFHKIKTAGFNTYLVPLPTNVNAIISHIILDIEAIVIGTTNLEN
;
A
#
# COMPACT_ATOMS: atom_id res chain seq x y z
N MET A 1 -1.42 5.64 6.13
CA MET A 1 -1.40 4.69 4.97
C MET A 1 -1.49 3.22 5.39
N VAL A 2 -2.10 2.35 4.59
CA VAL A 2 -2.00 0.88 4.73
C VAL A 2 -1.29 0.28 3.51
N SER A 3 -0.25 -0.53 3.73
CA SER A 3 0.48 -1.22 2.65
C SER A 3 0.31 -2.73 2.76
N LEU A 4 -0.33 -3.35 1.76
CA LEU A 4 -0.56 -4.79 1.73
C LEU A 4 0.41 -5.55 0.83
N SER A 5 1.49 -4.90 0.38
CA SER A 5 2.51 -5.46 -0.47
C SER A 5 3.90 -5.29 0.16
N PRO A 6 4.69 -6.37 0.31
CA PRO A 6 6.08 -6.32 0.76
C PRO A 6 6.94 -5.31 0.00
N SER A 7 6.94 -5.37 -1.34
CA SER A 7 7.77 -4.48 -2.16
C SER A 7 7.39 -3.02 -1.97
N VAL A 8 6.08 -2.73 -1.87
CA VAL A 8 5.61 -1.36 -1.62
C VAL A 8 5.99 -0.89 -0.23
N THR A 9 5.91 -1.78 0.77
CA THR A 9 6.32 -1.46 2.14
C THR A 9 7.80 -1.13 2.20
N GLU A 10 8.65 -1.93 1.56
CA GLU A 10 10.08 -1.68 1.44
C GLU A 10 10.37 -0.32 0.80
N THR A 11 9.78 -0.05 -0.36
CA THR A 11 9.94 1.24 -1.06
C THR A 11 9.50 2.42 -0.19
N LEU A 12 8.36 2.33 0.50
CA LEU A 12 7.90 3.41 1.39
C LEU A 12 8.88 3.64 2.55
N VAL A 13 9.46 2.57 3.11
CA VAL A 13 10.47 2.68 4.17
C VAL A 13 11.77 3.30 3.65
N GLU A 14 12.22 2.91 2.46
CA GLU A 14 13.40 3.49 1.80
C GLU A 14 13.21 4.99 1.50
N LEU A 15 11.99 5.40 1.16
CA LEU A 15 11.61 6.80 0.98
C LEU A 15 11.43 7.59 2.30
N GLY A 16 11.59 6.94 3.45
CA GLY A 16 11.47 7.58 4.77
C GLY A 16 10.02 7.76 5.25
N LEU A 17 9.05 7.09 4.62
CA LEU A 17 7.62 7.20 4.92
C LEU A 17 7.12 6.10 5.88
N GLU A 18 8.02 5.44 6.62
CA GLU A 18 7.64 4.35 7.54
C GLU A 18 6.63 4.81 8.61
N ASP A 19 6.80 6.01 9.15
CA ASP A 19 5.95 6.54 10.22
C ASP A 19 4.50 6.76 9.76
N GLU A 20 4.30 7.02 8.47
CA GLU A 20 2.99 7.18 7.84
C GLU A 20 2.27 5.85 7.56
N ILE A 21 2.96 4.72 7.70
CA ILE A 21 2.36 3.39 7.58
C ILE A 21 1.70 3.05 8.91
N ILE A 22 0.39 2.84 8.91
CA ILE A 22 -0.40 2.47 10.10
C ILE A 22 -0.82 1.00 10.10
N GLY A 23 -0.80 0.34 8.93
CA GLY A 23 -1.15 -1.07 8.84
C GLY A 23 -0.52 -1.81 7.67
N VAL A 24 -0.24 -3.08 7.90
CA VAL A 24 0.52 -3.94 6.99
C VAL A 24 0.01 -5.39 6.97
N THR A 25 0.56 -6.23 6.09
CA THR A 25 0.43 -7.70 6.23
C THR A 25 1.57 -8.26 7.10
N PRO A 26 1.43 -9.50 7.63
CA PRO A 26 2.51 -10.12 8.41
C PRO A 26 3.83 -10.23 7.65
N TRP A 27 3.79 -10.41 6.32
CA TRP A 27 4.99 -10.52 5.49
C TRP A 27 5.72 -9.19 5.29
N CYS A 28 5.03 -8.07 5.48
CA CYS A 28 5.62 -6.75 5.36
C CYS A 28 6.45 -6.36 6.61
N LYS A 29 6.26 -7.06 7.75
CA LYS A 29 6.98 -6.78 8.99
C LYS A 29 8.50 -6.81 8.84
N THR A 30 9.03 -7.62 7.94
CA THR A 30 10.49 -7.75 7.73
C THR A 30 11.15 -6.50 7.14
N TYR A 31 10.38 -5.57 6.58
CA TYR A 31 10.88 -4.34 5.95
C TYR A 31 10.75 -3.11 6.85
N LEU A 32 10.14 -3.25 8.03
CA LEU A 32 9.89 -2.15 8.96
C LEU A 32 11.00 -2.11 10.02
N ARG A 33 11.44 -0.91 10.40
CA ARG A 33 12.33 -0.69 11.56
C ARG A 33 11.60 -0.93 12.88
N LYS A 34 10.29 -0.65 12.92
CA LYS A 34 9.44 -0.80 14.12
C LYS A 34 8.17 -1.62 13.82
N PRO A 35 8.29 -2.92 13.52
CA PRO A 35 7.17 -3.74 13.06
C PRO A 35 6.06 -3.94 14.09
N GLU A 36 6.36 -3.83 15.39
CA GLU A 36 5.38 -3.99 16.46
C GLU A 36 4.51 -2.75 16.68
N GLU A 37 4.87 -1.61 16.10
CA GLU A 37 4.03 -0.40 16.12
C GLU A 37 2.95 -0.41 15.02
N LYS A 38 2.99 -1.41 14.11
CA LYS A 38 2.13 -1.45 12.93
C LYS A 38 1.04 -2.50 13.07
N GLU A 39 -0.20 -2.13 12.74
CA GLU A 39 -1.33 -3.04 12.80
C GLU A 39 -1.34 -4.05 11.66
N ILE A 40 -1.73 -5.31 11.94
CA ILE A 40 -1.94 -6.30 10.86
C ILE A 40 -3.28 -6.04 10.18
N ALA A 41 -3.28 -5.26 9.09
CA ALA A 41 -4.47 -4.82 8.37
C ALA A 41 -5.11 -5.91 7.50
N GLY A 42 -4.37 -6.98 7.19
CA GLY A 42 -4.87 -8.10 6.40
C GLY A 42 -3.78 -9.10 6.03
N THR A 43 -4.10 -9.98 5.10
CA THR A 43 -3.19 -10.93 4.47
C THR A 43 -3.35 -10.85 2.96
N TYR A 44 -2.47 -11.51 2.20
CA TYR A 44 -2.58 -11.57 0.74
C TYR A 44 -3.94 -12.08 0.23
N MET A 45 -4.53 -13.05 0.94
CA MET A 45 -5.76 -13.72 0.49
C MET A 45 -7.03 -13.15 1.13
N TYR A 46 -6.88 -12.44 2.25
CA TYR A 46 -7.99 -11.95 3.03
C TYR A 46 -7.72 -10.57 3.62
N ILE A 47 -8.58 -9.62 3.26
CA ILE A 47 -8.49 -8.22 3.69
C ILE A 47 -9.81 -7.87 4.40
N PRO A 48 -9.82 -7.79 5.74
CA PRO A 48 -11.01 -7.47 6.51
C PRO A 48 -11.41 -6.00 6.35
N ILE A 49 -12.50 -5.74 5.63
CA ILE A 49 -13.01 -4.39 5.38
C ILE A 49 -13.29 -3.63 6.68
N ASP A 50 -13.86 -4.28 7.69
CA ASP A 50 -14.12 -3.62 8.98
C ASP A 50 -12.84 -3.23 9.71
N LYS A 51 -11.74 -3.97 9.50
CA LYS A 51 -10.44 -3.57 10.03
C LYS A 51 -9.90 -2.34 9.29
N LEU A 52 -10.02 -2.30 7.96
CA LEU A 52 -9.66 -1.11 7.19
C LEU A 52 -10.48 0.12 7.62
N LYS A 53 -11.78 -0.04 7.89
CA LYS A 53 -12.64 1.04 8.40
C LYS A 53 -12.16 1.57 9.75
N LYS A 54 -11.78 0.66 10.67
CA LYS A 54 -11.25 1.03 12.00
C LYS A 54 -9.91 1.76 11.91
N LEU A 55 -9.05 1.34 10.99
CA LEU A 55 -7.75 1.97 10.76
C LEU A 55 -7.89 3.32 10.04
N ASN A 56 -8.97 3.52 9.29
CA ASN A 56 -9.26 4.74 8.53
C ASN A 56 -8.04 5.28 7.73
N PRO A 57 -7.45 4.46 6.84
CA PRO A 57 -6.28 4.89 6.08
C PRO A 57 -6.64 5.86 4.95
N ASP A 58 -5.76 6.83 4.70
CA ASP A 58 -5.90 7.78 3.57
C ASP A 58 -5.71 7.11 2.20
N ILE A 59 -4.93 6.02 2.17
CA ILE A 59 -4.68 5.20 0.99
C ILE A 59 -4.35 3.76 1.38
N VAL A 60 -4.81 2.81 0.57
CA VAL A 60 -4.48 1.38 0.68
C VAL A 60 -3.72 0.92 -0.57
N PHE A 61 -2.46 0.53 -0.39
CA PHE A 61 -1.64 -0.03 -1.46
C PHE A 61 -1.84 -1.54 -1.57
N LEU A 62 -2.11 -2.00 -2.78
CA LEU A 62 -2.41 -3.39 -3.14
C LEU A 62 -1.48 -3.83 -4.28
N GLN A 63 -1.06 -5.08 -4.31
CA GLN A 63 -0.34 -5.66 -5.45
C GLN A 63 -1.29 -6.20 -6.53
N SER A 64 -1.07 -5.82 -7.78
CA SER A 64 -1.72 -6.45 -8.94
C SER A 64 -1.42 -7.96 -9.03
N SER A 65 -2.23 -8.71 -9.75
CA SER A 65 -2.30 -10.19 -9.80
C SER A 65 -2.73 -10.85 -8.50
N VAL A 66 -2.22 -10.40 -7.35
CA VAL A 66 -2.54 -10.99 -6.04
C VAL A 66 -3.88 -10.47 -5.53
N HIS A 67 -4.10 -9.16 -5.60
CA HIS A 67 -5.29 -8.54 -5.03
C HIS A 67 -6.37 -8.18 -6.06
N ASP A 68 -6.22 -8.53 -7.34
CA ASP A 68 -7.16 -8.14 -8.41
C ASP A 68 -8.63 -8.47 -8.06
N LYS A 69 -8.86 -9.65 -7.48
CA LYS A 69 -10.20 -10.12 -7.09
C LYS A 69 -10.80 -9.36 -5.91
N VAL A 70 -9.96 -8.76 -5.07
CA VAL A 70 -10.37 -8.07 -3.84
C VAL A 70 -10.34 -6.54 -4.02
N PHE A 71 -9.54 -6.04 -4.97
CA PHE A 71 -9.38 -4.62 -5.27
C PHE A 71 -10.72 -3.92 -5.48
N HIS A 72 -11.59 -4.47 -6.35
CA HIS A 72 -12.90 -3.88 -6.60
C HIS A 72 -13.77 -3.82 -5.35
N LYS A 73 -13.71 -4.84 -4.47
CA LYS A 73 -14.48 -4.85 -3.23
C LYS A 73 -14.04 -3.73 -2.28
N ILE A 74 -12.73 -3.53 -2.14
CA ILE A 74 -12.18 -2.48 -1.28
C ILE A 74 -12.48 -1.10 -1.87
N LYS A 75 -12.34 -0.92 -3.18
CA LYS A 75 -12.66 0.34 -3.87
C LYS A 75 -14.15 0.69 -3.76
N THR A 76 -15.05 -0.28 -3.98
CA THR A 76 -16.51 -0.09 -3.81
C THR A 76 -16.89 0.17 -2.35
N ALA A 77 -16.11 -0.31 -1.39
CA ALA A 77 -16.29 0.02 0.03
C ALA A 77 -15.88 1.46 0.40
N GLY A 78 -15.42 2.27 -0.56
CA GLY A 78 -15.16 3.70 -0.39
C GLY A 78 -13.72 4.07 -0.04
N PHE A 79 -12.79 3.11 -0.06
CA PHE A 79 -11.38 3.40 0.22
C PHE A 79 -10.68 3.95 -1.03
N ASN A 80 -9.79 4.92 -0.80
CA ASN A 80 -8.78 5.30 -1.78
C ASN A 80 -7.78 4.15 -1.90
N THR A 81 -7.73 3.51 -3.08
CA THR A 81 -6.89 2.34 -3.31
C THR A 81 -5.98 2.55 -4.51
N TYR A 82 -4.75 2.08 -4.38
CA TYR A 82 -3.79 2.03 -5.49
C TYR A 82 -3.35 0.59 -5.72
N LEU A 83 -3.60 0.08 -6.93
CA LEU A 83 -3.20 -1.27 -7.33
C LEU A 83 -1.87 -1.18 -8.07
N VAL A 84 -0.78 -1.45 -7.35
CA VAL A 84 0.59 -1.39 -7.87
C VAL A 84 0.77 -2.47 -8.93
N PRO A 85 1.08 -2.08 -10.18
CA PRO A 85 1.28 -3.03 -11.26
C PRO A 85 2.57 -3.83 -11.05
N LEU A 86 2.56 -5.12 -11.43
CA LEU A 86 3.74 -5.96 -11.41
C LEU A 86 4.54 -5.70 -12.69
N PRO A 87 5.82 -5.36 -12.58
CA PRO A 87 6.63 -5.12 -13.76
C PRO A 87 6.87 -6.44 -14.50
N THR A 88 6.52 -6.49 -15.79
CA THR A 88 6.67 -7.68 -16.64
C THR A 88 8.04 -7.78 -17.31
N ASN A 89 8.86 -6.73 -17.20
CA ASN A 89 10.22 -6.66 -17.71
C ASN A 89 11.00 -5.55 -16.96
N VAL A 90 12.33 -5.50 -17.13
CA VAL A 90 13.20 -4.55 -16.41
C VAL A 90 12.84 -3.08 -16.69
N ASN A 91 12.40 -2.75 -17.90
CA ASN A 91 11.95 -1.38 -18.22
C ASN A 91 10.64 -1.04 -17.50
N ALA A 92 9.76 -2.03 -17.30
CA ALA A 92 8.56 -1.86 -16.48
C ALA A 92 8.91 -1.65 -15.00
N ILE A 93 9.99 -2.26 -14.48
CA ILE A 93 10.47 -2.00 -13.11
C ILE A 93 10.82 -0.52 -12.95
N ILE A 94 11.64 0.02 -13.87
CA ILE A 94 12.07 1.43 -13.84
C ILE A 94 10.88 2.38 -14.00
N SER A 95 9.95 2.05 -14.89
CA SER A 95 8.75 2.87 -15.13
C SER A 95 7.81 2.89 -13.92
N HIS A 96 7.68 1.77 -13.20
CA HIS A 96 6.85 1.71 -12.00
C HIS A 96 7.44 2.52 -10.85
N ILE A 97 8.77 2.51 -10.67
CA ILE A 97 9.42 3.36 -9.66
C ILE A 97 9.08 4.85 -9.91
N ILE A 98 9.10 5.30 -11.18
CA ILE A 98 8.76 6.69 -11.53
C ILE A 98 7.28 6.99 -11.27
N LEU A 99 6.37 6.10 -11.68
CA LEU A 99 4.92 6.28 -11.48
C LEU A 99 4.50 6.20 -10.01
N ASP A 100 5.11 5.33 -9.22
CA ASP A 100 4.86 5.20 -7.78
C ASP A 100 5.28 6.49 -7.06
N ILE A 101 6.42 7.09 -7.44
CA ILE A 101 6.85 8.40 -6.93
C ILE A 101 5.85 9.50 -7.31
N GLU A 102 5.39 9.55 -8.57
CA GLU A 102 4.39 10.54 -9.00
C GLU A 102 3.06 10.42 -8.24
N ALA A 103 2.56 9.19 -8.04
CA ALA A 103 1.32 8.95 -7.29
C ALA A 103 1.43 9.40 -5.83
N ILE A 104 2.61 9.22 -5.21
CA ILE A 104 2.89 9.69 -3.85
C ILE A 104 2.91 11.23 -3.82
N VAL A 105 3.53 11.89 -4.80
CA VAL A 105 3.62 13.38 -4.88
C VAL A 105 2.26 14.03 -5.19
N ILE A 106 1.43 13.40 -6.01
CA ILE A 106 0.07 13.89 -6.30
C ILE A 106 -0.84 13.68 -5.07
N GLY A 107 -0.58 12.65 -4.25
CA GLY A 107 -1.24 12.44 -2.97
C GLY A 107 -0.93 13.53 -1.93
N THR A 108 0.30 14.05 -1.90
CA THR A 108 0.71 15.10 -0.95
C THR A 108 0.24 16.51 -1.35
N THR A 109 0.12 16.81 -2.65
CA THR A 109 -0.32 18.13 -3.14
C THR A 109 -1.82 18.42 -2.94
N ASN A 110 -2.65 17.40 -2.71
CA ASN A 110 -4.08 17.59 -2.38
C ASN A 110 -4.35 17.85 -0.88
N LEU A 111 -3.30 17.91 -0.05
CA LEU A 111 -3.41 18.27 1.38
C LEU A 111 -3.15 19.76 1.66
N GLU A 112 -2.80 20.55 0.63
CA GLU A 112 -2.52 21.99 0.76
C GLU A 112 -3.63 22.92 0.23
N ASN A 113 -4.84 22.41 -0.04
CA ASN A 113 -6.02 23.23 -0.43
C ASN A 113 -7.22 23.02 0.50
#